data_AF-A0A0U5B6B8-F1
#
_entry.id   AF-A0A0U5B6B8-F1
#
_cell.length_a   1.000
_cell.length_b   1.000
_cell.length_c   1.000
_cell.angle_alpha   90.00
_cell.angle_beta   90.00
_cell.angle_gamma   90.00
#
_symmetry.space_group_name_H-M   'P 1'
#
loop_
_entity.id
_entity.type
_entity.pdbx_description
1 polymer ?
#
loop_
_entity_poly.entity_id
_entity_poly.type
_entity_poly.pdbx_seq_one_letter_code
_entity_poly.pdbx_strand_id
1 'polypeptide(L)' 'MNDKRARKPPAVVQDELSKRTKQEWIESAEPVFKKERFEMAGALFDRKDTDLLSEQEVKKKLDTYLNPVKEEANVDSTE' A
#
# COMPACT_ATOMS: atom_id res chain seq x y z
N MET A 1 -3.13 -23.51 -39.71
CA MET A 1 -2.72 -23.26 -38.31
C MET A 1 -1.61 -22.22 -38.33
N ASN A 2 -1.75 -21.10 -37.63
CA ASN A 2 -0.65 -20.24 -37.18
C ASN A 2 -1.16 -19.25 -36.12
N ASP A 3 -1.30 -19.79 -34.90
CA ASP A 3 -1.49 -19.09 -33.63
C ASP A 3 -0.35 -18.12 -33.33
N LYS A 4 -0.51 -16.80 -33.52
CA LYS A 4 0.48 -15.83 -33.03
C LYS A 4 -0.19 -14.57 -32.45
N ARG A 5 -0.82 -14.80 -31.29
CA ARG A 5 -0.82 -13.95 -30.09
C ARG A 5 -0.92 -12.44 -30.34
N ALA A 6 -2.13 -11.91 -30.14
CA ALA A 6 -2.33 -10.50 -29.84
C ALA A 6 -1.32 -10.07 -28.74
N ARG A 7 -0.44 -9.14 -29.11
CA ARG A 7 0.46 -8.45 -28.18
C ARG A 7 -0.42 -7.75 -27.15
N LYS A 8 -0.59 -8.37 -25.98
CA LYS A 8 -0.88 -7.60 -24.77
C LYS A 8 0.29 -6.62 -24.61
N PRO A 9 0.05 -5.31 -24.43
CA PRO A 9 1.14 -4.37 -24.20
C PRO A 9 1.96 -4.85 -23.00
N PRO A 10 3.27 -4.59 -22.97
CA PRO A 10 4.11 -4.99 -21.86
C PRO A 10 3.53 -4.35 -20.61
N ALA A 11 3.05 -5.17 -19.68
CA ALA A 11 2.72 -4.72 -18.35
C ALA A 11 4.04 -4.25 -17.71
N VAL A 12 4.28 -2.95 -17.89
CA VAL A 12 5.16 -2.04 -17.16
C VAL A 12 6.04 -2.76 -16.15
N VAL A 13 7.18 -3.22 -16.64
CA VAL A 13 8.35 -3.49 -15.82
C VAL A 13 8.98 -2.14 -15.47
N GLN A 14 8.69 -1.62 -14.27
CA GLN A 14 9.59 -0.75 -13.51
C GLN A 14 9.10 -0.62 -12.05
N ASP A 15 9.31 -1.70 -11.31
CA ASP A 15 10.16 -1.71 -10.10
C ASP A 15 11.22 -0.57 -10.26
N GLU A 16 11.37 0.47 -9.43
CA GLU A 16 11.93 0.35 -8.07
C GLU A 16 11.84 1.64 -7.22
N LEU A 17 11.35 2.80 -7.68
CA LEU A 17 11.47 4.03 -6.85
C LEU A 17 10.46 5.17 -7.14
N SER A 18 9.36 4.87 -7.80
CA SER A 18 8.39 5.88 -8.20
C SER A 18 7.45 6.18 -7.05
N LYS A 19 7.61 7.34 -6.41
CA LYS A 19 6.58 7.85 -5.50
C LYS A 19 5.25 7.87 -6.26
N ARG A 20 4.24 7.17 -5.75
CA ARG A 20 2.90 7.13 -6.35
C ARG A 20 1.93 7.95 -5.51
N THR A 21 0.85 8.40 -6.12
CA THR A 21 -0.23 9.06 -5.39
C THR A 21 -0.97 8.07 -4.50
N LYS A 22 -1.72 8.57 -3.51
CA LYS A 22 -2.56 7.72 -2.65
C LYS A 22 -3.53 6.84 -3.46
N GLN A 23 -4.17 7.39 -4.50
CA GLN A 23 -5.08 6.60 -5.35
C GLN A 23 -4.35 5.44 -6.05
N GLU A 24 -3.20 5.73 -6.65
CA GLU A 24 -2.38 4.71 -7.30
C GLU A 24 -1.93 3.61 -6.33
N TRP A 25 -1.63 3.98 -5.07
CA TRP A 25 -1.32 3.01 -4.02
C TRP A 25 -2.53 2.17 -3.63
N ILE A 26 -3.73 2.76 -3.54
CA ILE A 26 -4.97 2.04 -3.27
C ILE A 26 -5.28 1.05 -4.40
N GLU A 27 -5.10 1.45 -5.66
CA GLU A 27 -5.31 0.58 -6.82
C GLU A 27 -4.27 -0.54 -6.90
N SER A 28 -3.03 -0.23 -6.50
CA SER A 28 -1.90 -1.17 -6.44
C SER A 28 -1.82 -1.98 -5.15
N ALA A 29 -2.79 -1.89 -4.24
CA ALA A 29 -2.71 -2.50 -2.91
C ALA A 29 -2.55 -4.03 -2.96
N GLU A 30 -3.32 -4.71 -3.80
CA GLU A 30 -3.27 -6.17 -3.96
C GLU A 30 -1.99 -6.64 -4.66
N PRO A 31 -1.61 -6.10 -5.85
CA PRO A 31 -0.41 -6.57 -6.54
C PRO A 31 0.92 -6.24 -5.83
N VAL A 32 0.98 -5.16 -5.04
CA VAL A 32 2.22 -4.74 -4.36
C VAL A 32 2.30 -5.26 -2.93
N PHE A 33 1.22 -5.16 -2.15
CA PHE A 33 1.23 -5.46 -0.72
C PHE A 33 0.42 -6.69 -0.33
N LYS A 34 -0.29 -7.32 -1.28
CA LYS A 34 -1.26 -8.40 -1.01
C LYS A 34 -2.31 -7.98 0.03
N LYS A 35 -2.73 -6.71 -0.05
CA LYS A 35 -3.74 -6.10 0.82
C LYS A 35 -4.91 -5.58 0.02
N GLU A 36 -6.05 -5.49 0.67
CA GLU A 36 -7.26 -4.96 0.06
C GLU A 36 -7.19 -3.44 -0.08
N ARG A 37 -7.93 -2.91 -1.07
CA ARG A 37 -7.97 -1.47 -1.35
C ARG A 37 -8.46 -0.66 -0.15
N PHE A 38 -9.40 -1.20 0.62
CA PHE A 38 -9.94 -0.53 1.80
C PHE A 38 -8.93 -0.53 2.96
N GLU A 39 -8.07 -1.55 3.09
CA GLU A 39 -6.98 -1.56 4.08
C GLU A 39 -5.97 -0.46 3.75
N MET A 40 -5.61 -0.35 2.47
CA MET A 40 -4.72 0.71 1.98
C MET A 40 -5.32 2.10 2.15
N ALA A 41 -6.61 2.27 1.81
CA ALA A 41 -7.31 3.54 1.98
C ALA A 41 -7.41 3.94 3.46
N GLY A 42 -7.62 2.98 4.36
CA GLY A 42 -7.60 3.21 5.81
C GLY A 42 -6.22 3.61 6.31
N ALA A 43 -5.16 2.90 5.88
CA ALA A 43 -3.78 3.21 6.24
C ALA A 43 -3.33 4.59 5.74
N LEU A 44 -3.83 5.03 4.58
CA LEU A 44 -3.52 6.32 3.96
C LEU A 44 -4.61 7.37 4.20
N PHE A 45 -5.49 7.17 5.18
CA PHE A 45 -6.60 8.09 5.45
C PHE A 45 -6.11 9.50 5.81
N ASP A 46 -4.97 9.62 6.51
CA ASP A 46 -4.38 10.92 6.87
C ASP A 46 -3.66 11.64 5.72
N ARG A 47 -3.38 10.92 4.62
CA ARG A 47 -2.68 11.46 3.44
C ARG A 47 -3.66 12.02 2.43
N LYS A 48 -3.24 13.08 1.74
CA LYS A 48 -4.02 13.69 0.65
C LYS A 48 -3.89 12.84 -0.61
N ASP A 49 -4.90 12.90 -1.47
CA ASP A 49 -4.89 12.13 -2.72
C ASP A 49 -3.76 12.55 -3.68
N THR A 50 -3.31 13.80 -3.57
CA THR A 50 -2.17 14.34 -4.33
C THR A 50 -0.81 14.06 -3.70
N ASP A 51 -0.75 13.45 -2.50
CA ASP A 51 0.53 13.17 -1.84
C ASP A 51 1.25 12.04 -2.58
N LEU A 52 2.51 12.31 -2.94
CA LEU A 52 3.41 11.34 -3.53
C LEU A 52 4.12 10.57 -2.41
N LEU A 53 3.69 9.33 -2.19
CA LEU A 53 4.16 8.46 -1.14
C LEU A 53 5.14 7.44 -1.70
N SER A 54 6.21 7.19 -0.95
CA SER A 54 7.16 6.13 -1.26
C SER A 54 6.65 4.79 -0.74
N GLU A 55 7.05 3.67 -1.37
CA GLU A 55 6.61 2.33 -0.96
C GLU A 55 6.87 2.06 0.52
N GLN A 56 8.05 2.46 1.03
CA GLN A 56 8.42 2.29 2.43
C GLN A 56 7.50 3.04 3.40
N GLU A 57 7.08 4.26 3.05
CA GLU A 57 6.14 5.03 3.88
C GLU A 57 4.78 4.37 3.92
N VAL A 58 4.28 3.93 2.74
CA VAL A 58 3.02 3.21 2.62
C VAL A 58 3.07 1.91 3.43
N LYS A 59 4.16 1.14 3.30
CA LYS A 59 4.37 -0.08 4.06
C LYS A 59 4.33 0.18 5.57
N LYS A 60 5.02 1.21 6.06
CA LYS A 60 5.02 1.56 7.49
C LYS A 60 3.63 1.95 7.98
N LYS A 61 2.90 2.76 7.22
CA LYS A 61 1.53 3.18 7.53
C LYS A 61 0.55 1.99 7.53
N LEU A 62 0.67 1.11 6.53
CA LEU A 62 -0.14 -0.10 6.40
C LEU A 62 0.12 -1.07 7.53
N ASP A 63 1.39 -1.27 7.89
CA ASP A 63 1.77 -2.10 9.05
C ASP A 63 1.21 -1.53 10.35
N THR A 64 1.33 -0.21 10.56
CA THR A 64 0.75 0.48 11.74
C THR A 64 -0.78 0.38 11.78
N TYR A 65 -1.45 0.40 10.63
CA TYR A 65 -2.90 0.30 10.53
C TYR A 65 -3.42 -1.12 10.78
N LEU A 66 -2.72 -2.13 10.27
CA LEU A 66 -3.13 -3.54 10.37
C LEU A 66 -2.68 -4.21 11.66
N ASN A 67 -1.50 -3.82 12.12
CA ASN A 67 -0.95 -4.22 13.40
C ASN A 67 -0.70 -2.93 14.18
N PRO A 68 -1.76 -2.26 14.67
CA PRO A 68 -1.56 -1.21 15.64
C PRO A 68 -0.76 -1.86 16.75
N VAL A 69 0.51 -1.45 16.88
CA VAL A 69 1.32 -1.87 18.01
C VAL A 69 0.43 -1.52 19.18
N LYS A 70 -0.01 -2.55 19.90
CA LYS A 70 -0.48 -2.34 21.25
C LYS A 70 0.77 -1.77 21.90
N GLU A 71 0.91 -0.44 21.88
CA GLU A 71 1.51 0.24 23.01
C GLU A 71 0.85 -0.47 24.17
N GLU A 72 1.67 -1.30 24.81
CA GLU A 72 1.30 -1.95 26.02
C GLU A 72 0.74 -0.82 26.85
N ALA A 73 -0.58 -0.81 27.00
CA ALA A 73 -1.23 -0.17 28.12
C ALA A 73 -0.67 -0.94 29.32
N ASN A 74 0.57 -0.61 29.68
CA ASN A 74 1.07 -0.70 31.02
C ASN A 74 0.20 0.32 31.77
N VAL A 75 -1.04 -0.09 32.03
CA VAL A 75 -1.80 0.39 33.18
C VAL A 75 -1.12 -0.21 34.40
N ASP A 76 0.14 0.19 34.61
CA ASP A 76 0.72 0.28 35.93
C ASP A 76 0.07 1.51 36.57
N SER A 77 -1.06 1.26 37.21
CA SER A 77 -1.51 2.10 38.30
C SER A 77 -1.90 1.13 39.40
N THR A 78 -0.86 0.73 40.10
CA THR A 78 -0.88 0.43 41.53
C THR A 78 -1.71 1.50 42.25
N GLU A 79 -2.87 1.14 42.79
CA GLU A 79 -3.28 1.36 44.20
C GLU A 79 -4.57 0.59 44.51
#